data_AF-A0AAN3D935-F1
#
_entry.id   AF-A0AAN3D935-F1
#
_cell.length_a   1.000
_cell.length_b   1.000
_cell.length_c   1.000
_cell.angle_alpha   90.00
_cell.angle_beta   90.00
_cell.angle_gamma   90.00
#
_symmetry.space_group_name_H-M   'P 1'
#
loop_
_entity.id
_entity.type
_entity.pdbx_description
1 polymer ?
#
loop_
_entity_poly.entity_id
_entity_poly.type
_entity_poly.pdbx_seq_one_letter_code
_entity_poly.pdbx_strand_id
1 'polypeptide(L)' 'MAKLHFRPYIPNQTVLFPQRIDENIAATDPVRIVNAVIDNLNLESFRSFIRKRGRCPYHPKMMLKGII' A
#
# COMPACT_ATOMS: atom_id res chain seq x y z
N MET A 1 9.27 -22.49 5.56
CA MET A 1 9.18 -21.63 4.34
C MET A 1 9.79 -20.27 4.67
N ALA A 2 10.61 -19.69 3.78
CA ALA A 2 11.14 -18.34 4.00
C ALA A 2 9.99 -17.31 3.98
N LYS A 3 9.98 -16.41 4.96
CA LYS A 3 8.99 -15.32 5.07
C LYS A 3 9.15 -14.38 3.86
N LEU A 4 8.05 -14.11 3.14
CA LEU A 4 8.07 -13.18 2.01
C LEU A 4 8.36 -11.77 2.53
N HIS A 5 9.48 -11.19 2.10
CA HIS A 5 9.88 -9.84 2.48
C HIS A 5 9.42 -8.84 1.42
N PHE A 6 8.47 -7.98 1.77
CA PHE A 6 7.99 -6.91 0.90
C PHE A 6 8.86 -5.67 1.03
N ARG A 7 8.79 -4.79 0.02
CA ARG A 7 9.31 -3.42 0.16
C ARG A 7 8.55 -2.69 1.28
N PRO A 8 9.24 -1.81 2.03
CA PRO A 8 8.59 -1.01 3.06
C PRO A 8 7.50 -0.14 2.42
N TYR A 9 6.32 -0.16 3.03
CA TYR A 9 5.16 0.61 2.60
C TYR A 9 4.51 1.24 3.83
N ILE A 10 4.78 2.52 4.05
CA ILE A 10 4.32 3.31 5.21
C ILE A 10 3.70 4.61 4.68
N PRO A 11 2.42 4.60 4.26
CA PRO A 11 1.80 5.74 3.58
C PRO A 11 1.57 6.95 4.50
N ASN A 12 1.35 6.72 5.79
CA ASN A 12 1.01 7.77 6.77
C ASN A 12 2.18 8.01 7.75
N GLN A 13 3.41 7.98 7.25
CA GLN A 13 4.60 8.11 8.10
C GLN A 13 4.68 9.51 8.70
N THR A 14 4.66 9.60 10.03
CA THR A 14 5.00 10.83 10.75
C THR A 14 6.49 11.10 10.57
N VAL A 15 6.83 12.24 9.96
CA VAL A 15 8.21 12.68 9.69
C VAL A 15 8.46 14.03 10.35
N LEU A 16 9.72 14.34 10.67
CA LEU A 16 10.12 15.57 11.37
C LEU A 16 9.77 16.84 10.58
N PHE A 17 9.77 16.75 9.24
CA PHE A 17 9.34 17.82 8.35
C PHE A 17 8.09 17.38 7.58
N PRO A 18 7.01 18.19 7.55
CA PRO A 18 5.78 17.78 6.91
C PRO A 18 5.94 17.78 5.38
N GLN A 19 5.88 16.59 4.79
CA GLN A 19 5.50 16.37 3.39
C GLN A 19 4.57 15.15 3.32
N ARG A 20 3.56 15.16 4.20
CA ARG A 20 2.50 14.16 4.17
C ARG A 20 1.51 14.54 3.08
N ILE A 21 1.56 13.81 1.97
CA ILE A 21 0.69 14.06 0.80
C ILE A 21 -0.79 13.98 1.19
N ASP A 22 -1.13 13.18 2.20
CA ASP A 22 -2.49 13.02 2.71
C ASP A 22 -3.04 14.23 3.48
N GLU A 23 -2.20 15.17 3.92
CA GLU A 23 -2.63 16.42 4.58
C GLU A 23 -3.31 17.39 3.61
N ASN A 24 -2.94 17.34 2.33
CA ASN A 24 -3.53 18.18 1.29
C ASN A 24 -4.86 17.63 0.74
N ILE A 25 -5.29 16.46 1.20
CA ILE A 25 -6.53 15.81 0.76
C ILE A 25 -7.63 16.11 1.78
N ALA A 26 -8.75 16.67 1.34
CA ALA A 26 -9.87 16.98 2.22
C ALA A 26 -10.41 15.71 2.92
N ALA A 27 -10.96 15.86 4.14
CA ALA A 27 -11.53 14.73 4.88
C ALA A 27 -12.75 14.09 4.16
N THR A 28 -13.46 14.88 3.35
CA THR A 28 -14.62 14.47 2.56
C THR A 28 -14.26 14.00 1.15
N ASP A 29 -12.97 13.98 0.80
CA ASP A 29 -12.53 13.62 -0.54
C ASP A 29 -12.82 12.14 -0.84
N PRO A 30 -13.41 11.81 -2.01
CA PRO A 30 -13.76 10.43 -2.37
C PRO A 30 -12.54 9.48 -2.41
N VAL A 31 -11.31 9.98 -2.61
CA VAL A 31 -10.09 9.18 -2.56
C VAL A 31 -9.93 8.49 -1.20
N ARG A 32 -10.41 9.07 -0.11
CA ARG A 32 -10.38 8.43 1.22
C ARG A 32 -11.26 7.20 1.30
N ILE A 33 -12.40 7.21 0.61
CA ILE A 33 -13.30 6.05 0.50
C ILE A 33 -12.60 4.94 -0.30
N VAL A 34 -12.04 5.28 -1.45
CA VAL A 34 -11.28 4.32 -2.29
C VAL A 34 -10.12 3.71 -1.49
N ASN A 35 -9.36 4.54 -0.79
CA ASN A 35 -8.26 4.10 0.06
C ASN A 35 -8.75 3.14 1.16
N ALA A 36 -9.86 3.45 1.83
CA ALA A 36 -10.46 2.60 2.85
C ALA A 36 -10.96 1.26 2.28
N VAL A 37 -11.58 1.27 1.10
CA VAL A 37 -12.00 0.04 0.42
C VAL A 37 -10.79 -0.85 0.13
N ILE A 38 -9.75 -0.29 -0.50
CA ILE A 38 -8.51 -1.03 -0.77
C ILE A 38 -7.86 -1.56 0.52
N ASP A 39 -7.95 -0.79 1.61
CA ASP A 39 -7.38 -1.19 2.89
C ASP A 39 -8.07 -2.40 3.53
N ASN A 40 -9.36 -2.60 3.24
CA ASN A 40 -10.19 -3.70 3.73
C ASN A 40 -10.25 -4.92 2.80
N LEU A 41 -9.70 -4.85 1.58
CA LEU A 41 -9.66 -5.99 0.67
C LEU A 41 -8.73 -7.09 1.20
N ASN A 42 -9.19 -8.35 1.13
CA ASN A 42 -8.36 -9.51 1.38
C ASN A 42 -7.48 -9.79 0.15
N LEU A 43 -6.17 -9.56 0.28
CA LEU A 43 -5.18 -9.72 -0.80
C LEU A 43 -4.31 -10.99 -0.63
N GLU A 44 -4.70 -11.93 0.24
CA GLU A 44 -3.94 -13.17 0.45
C GLU A 44 -3.81 -14.01 -0.82
N SER A 45 -4.82 -14.00 -1.69
CA SER A 45 -4.80 -14.67 -3.00
C SER A 45 -3.66 -14.19 -3.90
N PHE A 46 -3.19 -12.96 -3.74
CA PHE A 46 -2.10 -12.42 -4.55
C PHE A 46 -0.74 -13.04 -4.24
N ARG A 47 -0.58 -13.69 -3.08
CA ARG A 47 0.68 -14.33 -2.69
C ARG A 47 1.11 -15.43 -3.67
N SER A 48 0.16 -16.07 -4.36
CA SER A 48 0.45 -17.13 -5.35
C SER A 48 1.11 -16.58 -6.61
N PHE A 49 0.77 -15.36 -7.03
CA PHE A 49 1.32 -14.71 -8.22
C PHE A 49 2.71 -14.10 -7.99
N ILE A 50 3.10 -13.90 -6.73
CA ILE A 50 4.38 -13.28 -6.40
C ILE A 50 5.52 -14.26 -6.63
N ARG A 51 6.39 -13.90 -7.57
CA ARG A 51 7.60 -14.67 -7.86
C ARG A 51 8.53 -14.68 -6.66
N LYS A 52 8.92 -15.87 -6.21
CA LYS A 52 9.79 -16.09 -5.02
C LYS A 52 11.28 -15.79 -5.26
N ARG A 53 11.67 -15.42 -6.49
CA ARG A 53 13.08 -15.22 -6.90
C ARG A 53 13.29 -13.82 -7.43
N GLY A 54 14.36 -13.17 -6.97
CA GLY A 54 14.76 -11.81 -7.38
C GLY A 54 14.67 -10.80 -6.24
N ARG A 55 14.41 -9.53 -6.59
CA ARG A 55 14.23 -8.44 -5.60
C ARG A 55 12.94 -8.62 -4.80
N CYS A 56 12.92 -7.97 -3.64
CA CYS A 56 11.73 -7.90 -2.79
C CYS A 56 10.54 -7.34 -3.60
N PRO A 57 9.40 -8.05 -3.64
CA PRO A 57 8.20 -7.60 -4.33
C PRO A 57 7.58 -6.38 -3.66
N TYR A 58 6.75 -5.66 -4.40
CA TYR A 58 5.86 -4.64 -3.85
C TYR A 58 4.68 -5.32 -3.14
N HIS A 59 4.14 -4.64 -2.13
CA HIS A 59 2.92 -5.12 -1.48
C HIS A 59 1.72 -4.97 -2.43
N PRO A 60 0.84 -5.97 -2.60
CA PRO A 60 -0.31 -5.88 -3.51
C PRO A 60 -1.18 -4.63 -3.26
N LYS A 61 -1.41 -4.29 -1.99
CA LYS A 61 -2.09 -3.06 -1.56
C LYS A 61 -1.43 -1.77 -2.08
N MET A 62 -0.09 -1.72 -2.06
CA MET A 62 0.67 -0.57 -2.58
C MET A 62 0.51 -0.46 -4.10
N MET A 63 0.51 -1.59 -4.81
CA MET A 63 0.32 -1.60 -6.26
C MET A 63 -1.08 -1.14 -6.65
N LEU A 64 -2.12 -1.61 -5.94
CA LEU A 64 -3.50 -1.27 -6.25
C LEU A 64 -3.77 0.23 -6.10
N LYS A 65 -3.23 0.86 -5.05
CA LYS A 65 -3.32 2.31 -4.81
C LYS A 65 -2.48 3.16 -5.79
N GLY A 66 -1.60 2.55 -6.58
CA GLY A 66 -0.85 3.25 -7.62
C GLY A 66 -1.50 3.18 -9.00
N ILE A 67 -2.48 2.29 -9.18
CA ILE A 67 -3.21 2.08 -10.44
C ILE A 67 -4.54 2.85 -10.45
N ILE A 68 -5.21 2.87 -9.31
CA ILE A 68 -6.49 3.55 -9.06
C ILE A 68 -6.20 4.94 -8.50
#